data_AF-A0A812A220-F1
#
_entry.id   AF-A0A812A220-F1
#
_cell.length_a   1.000
_cell.length_b   1.000
_cell.length_c   1.000
_cell.angle_alpha   90.00
_cell.angle_beta   90.00
_cell.angle_gamma   90.00
#
_symmetry.space_group_name_H-M   'P 1'
#
loop_
_entity.id
_entity.type
_entity.pdbx_description
1 polymer ?
#
loop_
_entity_poly.entity_id
_entity_poly.type
_entity_poly.pdbx_seq_one_letter_code
_entity_poly.pdbx_strand_id
1 'polypeptide(L)'
;MFPEVYDQTLISHPTLKNVLGDGIYGVRWITDLVSKNNDVPYFLPRSNVTFKSKGYAGWYDMLLSLWKDPQKWLEEYHMRSISETVNSMVKCRFGNHLRKKLDARKETETRLKLVAHDIRRVGYLEVVGEIQPEWYRLGG
;
A
#
# COMPACT_ATOMS: atom_id res chain seq x y z
N MET A 1 -4.27 8.19 -6.95
CA MET A 1 -3.64 8.30 -5.63
C MET A 1 -4.05 9.65 -5.10
N PHE A 2 -4.41 9.76 -3.83
CA PHE A 2 -4.80 11.04 -3.26
C PHE A 2 -3.53 11.73 -2.76
N PRO A 3 -3.14 12.90 -3.30
CA PRO A 3 -1.90 13.58 -2.92
C PRO A 3 -1.82 13.82 -1.41
N GLU A 4 -2.92 14.26 -0.80
CA GLU A 4 -3.01 14.52 0.65
C GLU A 4 -2.65 13.29 1.50
N VAL A 5 -3.07 12.09 1.06
CA VAL A 5 -2.77 10.83 1.76
C VAL A 5 -1.30 10.46 1.59
N TYR A 6 -0.74 10.73 0.42
CA TYR A 6 0.68 10.49 0.16
C TYR A 6 1.56 11.42 1.01
N ASP A 7 1.22 12.71 1.07
CA ASP A 7 1.94 13.70 1.88
C ASP A 7 1.90 13.34 3.37
N GLN A 8 0.73 12.91 3.88
CA GLN A 8 0.60 12.39 5.26
C GLN A 8 1.47 11.15 5.50
N THR A 9 1.61 10.29 4.48
CA THR A 9 2.45 9.09 4.56
C THR A 9 3.93 9.45 4.65
N LEU A 10 4.39 10.44 3.87
CA LEU A 10 5.76 10.95 3.93
C LEU A 10 6.09 11.56 5.29
N ILE A 11 5.14 12.31 5.88
CA ILE A 11 5.31 12.88 7.23
C ILE A 11 5.46 11.77 8.29
N SER A 12 4.67 10.70 8.15
CA SER A 12 4.68 9.58 9.12
C SER A 12 5.87 8.64 8.93
N HIS A 13 6.38 8.52 7.70
CA HIS A 13 7.45 7.60 7.31
C HIS A 13 8.44 8.31 6.38
N PRO A 14 9.36 9.14 6.93
CA PRO A 14 10.29 9.93 6.12
C PRO A 14 11.37 9.09 5.41
N THR A 15 11.50 7.81 5.78
CA THR A 15 12.44 6.85 5.17
C THR A 15 11.81 5.99 4.09
N LEU A 16 10.62 6.36 3.61
CA LEU A 16 10.00 5.72 2.46
C LEU A 16 10.96 5.77 1.27
N LYS A 17 10.97 4.69 0.49
CA LYS A 17 11.83 4.55 -0.70
C LYS A 17 11.05 4.10 -1.92
N ASN A 18 10.09 3.20 -1.71
CA ASN A 18 9.31 2.58 -2.77
C ASN A 18 7.82 2.85 -2.49
N VAL A 19 7.10 3.27 -3.52
CA VAL A 19 5.64 3.46 -3.45
C VAL A 19 4.97 2.48 -4.38
N LEU A 20 4.27 1.52 -3.78
CA LEU A 20 3.54 0.46 -4.48
C LEU A 20 2.07 0.85 -4.61
N GLY A 21 1.45 0.53 -5.74
CA GLY A 21 0.03 0.79 -5.89
C GLY A 21 -0.65 0.09 -7.04
N ASP A 22 -1.95 0.30 -7.12
CA ASP A 22 -2.76 -0.23 -8.22
C ASP A 22 -2.29 0.33 -9.57
N GLY A 23 -2.47 -0.45 -10.64
CA GLY A 23 -2.20 -0.02 -12.01
C GLY A 23 -3.02 1.22 -12.43
N ILE A 24 -4.14 1.53 -11.75
CA ILE A 24 -4.86 2.80 -12.00
C ILE A 24 -3.98 4.04 -11.72
N TYR A 25 -3.00 3.90 -10.83
CA TYR A 25 -2.07 4.96 -10.46
C TYR A 25 -0.86 5.06 -11.40
N GLY A 26 -0.75 4.13 -12.37
CA GLY A 26 0.22 4.15 -13.46
C GLY A 26 -0.08 5.24 -14.50
N VAL A 27 -0.14 6.50 -14.04
CA VAL A 27 -0.31 7.69 -14.86
C VAL A 27 0.81 8.69 -14.56
N ARG A 28 1.19 9.45 -15.59
CA ARG A 28 2.40 10.29 -15.60
C ARG A 28 2.51 11.25 -14.41
N TRP A 29 1.43 11.95 -14.07
CA TRP A 29 1.46 12.95 -13.01
C TRP A 29 1.61 12.32 -11.61
N ILE A 30 1.08 11.11 -11.38
CA ILE A 30 1.26 10.39 -10.11
C ILE A 30 2.67 9.86 -9.99
N THR A 31 3.23 9.27 -11.05
CA THR A 31 4.62 8.80 -11.04
C THR A 31 5.60 9.94 -10.76
N ASP A 32 5.30 11.12 -11.29
CA ASP A 32 6.12 12.31 -11.08
C ASP A 32 5.95 12.92 -9.68
N LEU A 33 4.74 12.88 -9.10
CA LEU A 33 4.49 13.26 -7.71
C LEU A 33 5.36 12.45 -6.74
N VAL A 34 5.44 11.13 -6.96
CA VAL A 34 6.25 10.22 -6.15
C VAL A 34 7.75 10.49 -6.38
N SER A 35 8.16 10.56 -7.65
CA SER A 35 9.59 10.73 -7.99
C SER A 35 10.16 12.06 -7.50
N LYS A 36 9.36 13.13 -7.44
CA LYS A 36 9.77 14.44 -6.90
C LYS A 36 10.13 14.40 -5.41
N ASN A 37 9.62 13.42 -4.68
CA ASN A 37 9.93 13.21 -3.27
C ASN A 37 11.07 12.20 -3.07
N ASN A 38 11.84 11.89 -4.12
CA ASN A 38 12.92 10.89 -4.14
C ASN A 38 12.47 9.44 -3.88
N ASP A 39 11.18 9.15 -4.02
CA ASP A 39 10.65 7.80 -3.97
C ASP A 39 10.60 7.15 -5.36
N VAL A 40 10.68 5.83 -5.40
CA VAL A 40 10.54 5.04 -6.63
C VAL A 40 9.09 4.57 -6.78
N PRO A 41 8.37 5.01 -7.83
CA PRO A 41 7.01 4.54 -8.09
C PRO A 41 7.01 3.14 -8.71
N TYR A 42 6.18 2.25 -8.16
CA TYR A 42 5.89 0.92 -8.69
C TYR A 42 4.39 0.80 -8.97
N PHE A 43 3.98 1.27 -10.15
CA PHE A 43 2.62 1.15 -10.64
C PHE A 43 2.62 0.42 -11.97
N LEU A 44 1.84 -0.68 -12.08
CA LEU A 44 1.82 -1.49 -13.29
C LEU A 44 1.29 -0.67 -14.47
N PRO A 45 2.11 -0.39 -15.51
CA PRO A 45 1.65 0.36 -16.65
C PRO A 45 0.68 -0.47 -17.50
N ARG A 46 -0.20 0.21 -18.24
CA ARG A 46 -1.08 -0.45 -19.23
C ARG A 46 -0.26 -0.98 -20.40
N SER A 47 -0.75 -1.99 -21.10
CA SER A 47 -0.05 -2.61 -22.24
C SER A 47 0.24 -1.66 -23.40
N ASN A 48 -0.51 -0.56 -23.53
CA ASN A 48 -0.40 0.41 -24.64
C ASN A 48 0.38 1.68 -24.27
N VAL A 49 1.19 1.65 -23.20
CA VAL A 49 1.98 2.81 -22.79
C VAL A 49 3.17 3.07 -23.71
N THR A 50 3.67 4.30 -23.70
CA THR A 50 4.89 4.70 -24.40
C THR A 50 5.85 5.39 -23.46
N PHE A 51 7.15 5.32 -23.74
CA PHE A 51 8.20 6.07 -23.03
C PHE A 51 8.11 7.60 -23.12
N LYS A 52 7.17 8.15 -23.90
CA LYS A 52 6.95 9.60 -23.98
C LYS A 52 6.56 10.17 -22.61
N SER A 53 7.52 10.81 -21.95
CA SER A 53 7.39 11.44 -20.63
C SER A 53 6.43 12.64 -20.63
N LYS A 54 6.39 13.42 -21.71
CA LYS A 54 5.60 14.67 -21.82
C LYS A 54 5.85 15.63 -20.64
N GLY A 55 7.10 15.72 -20.17
CA GLY A 55 7.49 16.58 -19.04
C GLY A 55 7.44 15.93 -17.66
N TYR A 56 7.06 14.65 -17.58
CA TYR A 56 7.04 13.88 -16.32
C TYR A 56 8.19 12.88 -16.30
N ALA A 57 9.32 13.24 -15.68
CA ALA A 57 10.53 12.40 -15.68
C ALA A 57 10.31 11.08 -14.94
N GLY A 58 9.57 11.11 -13.82
CA GLY A 58 9.25 9.92 -13.04
C GLY A 58 8.52 8.81 -13.81
N TRP A 59 7.75 9.19 -14.84
CA TRP A 59 7.13 8.23 -15.74
C TRP A 59 8.16 7.45 -16.56
N TYR A 60 9.13 8.17 -17.13
CA TYR A 60 10.18 7.59 -17.94
C TYR A 60 11.05 6.67 -17.11
N ASP A 61 11.45 7.13 -15.92
CA ASP A 61 12.32 6.37 -15.02
C ASP A 61 11.65 5.08 -14.53
N MET A 62 10.35 5.13 -14.20
CA MET A 62 9.57 3.94 -13.85
C MET A 62 9.51 2.92 -15.00
N LEU A 63 9.24 3.37 -16.23
CA LEU A 63 9.20 2.46 -17.37
C LEU A 63 10.58 1.91 -17.71
N LEU A 64 11.63 2.73 -17.54
CA LEU A 64 13.00 2.33 -17.78
C LEU A 64 13.45 1.30 -16.75
N SER A 65 13.08 1.44 -15.47
CA SER A 65 13.40 0.45 -14.43
C SER A 65 12.71 -0.89 -14.69
N LEU A 66 11.43 -0.86 -15.09
CA LEU A 66 10.70 -2.05 -15.53
C LEU A 66 11.35 -2.70 -16.75
N TRP A 67 11.82 -1.92 -17.73
CA TRP A 67 12.44 -2.47 -18.94
C TRP A 67 13.84 -3.05 -18.69
N LYS A 68 14.64 -2.43 -17.81
CA LYS A 68 16.00 -2.87 -17.50
C LYS A 68 16.04 -4.21 -16.77
N ASP A 69 15.16 -4.41 -15.80
CA ASP A 69 15.06 -5.64 -15.03
C ASP A 69 13.59 -5.94 -14.67
N PRO A 70 12.83 -6.52 -15.61
CA PRO A 70 11.41 -6.76 -15.43
C PRO A 70 11.10 -7.70 -14.26
N GLN A 71 11.96 -8.70 -14.04
CA GLN A 71 11.74 -9.72 -13.01
C GLN A 71 11.84 -9.10 -11.62
N LYS A 72 12.94 -8.39 -11.36
CA LYS A 72 13.12 -7.68 -10.08
C LYS A 72 12.05 -6.62 -9.86
N TRP A 73 11.68 -5.89 -10.91
CA TRP A 73 10.63 -4.89 -10.81
C TRP A 73 9.29 -5.51 -10.42
N LEU A 74 8.95 -6.67 -11.00
CA LEU A 74 7.73 -7.40 -10.66
C LEU A 74 7.77 -7.96 -9.24
N GLU A 75 8.93 -8.44 -8.76
CA GLU A 75 9.10 -8.88 -7.36
C GLU A 75 8.78 -7.77 -6.36
N GLU A 76 9.33 -6.57 -6.58
CA GLU A 76 9.00 -5.39 -5.77
C GLU A 76 7.51 -5.06 -5.87
N TYR A 77 6.97 -5.01 -7.10
CA TYR A 77 5.56 -4.72 -7.35
C TYR A 77 4.61 -5.72 -6.67
N HIS A 78 4.98 -6.99 -6.61
CA HIS A 78 4.17 -8.06 -6.01
C HIS A 78 3.91 -7.87 -4.52
N MET A 79 4.73 -7.10 -3.81
CA MET A 79 4.49 -6.76 -2.40
C MET A 79 3.17 -6.01 -2.18
N ARG A 80 2.60 -5.39 -3.21
CA ARG A 80 1.23 -4.84 -3.19
C ARG A 80 0.18 -5.88 -2.77
N SER A 81 0.37 -7.15 -3.11
CA SER A 81 -0.57 -8.25 -2.80
C SER A 81 -0.80 -8.45 -1.30
N ILE A 82 0.11 -8.01 -0.44
CA ILE A 82 -0.05 -8.03 1.02
C ILE A 82 -1.29 -7.22 1.42
N SER A 83 -1.46 -6.02 0.86
CA SER A 83 -2.61 -5.14 1.15
C SER A 83 -3.95 -5.79 0.73
N GLU A 84 -3.96 -6.53 -0.37
CA GLU A 84 -5.14 -7.25 -0.85
C GLU A 84 -5.46 -8.45 0.02
N THR A 85 -4.43 -9.16 0.48
CA THR A 85 -4.58 -10.29 1.40
C THR A 85 -5.20 -9.83 2.71
N VAL A 86 -4.70 -8.74 3.29
CA VAL A 86 -5.30 -8.13 4.50
C VAL A 86 -6.75 -7.74 4.27
N ASN A 87 -7.05 -7.07 3.16
CA ASN A 87 -8.42 -6.67 2.83
C ASN A 87 -9.36 -7.89 2.69
N SER A 88 -8.87 -8.96 2.05
CA SER A 88 -9.60 -10.23 1.91
C SER A 88 -9.85 -10.89 3.28
N MET A 89 -8.83 -10.99 4.13
CA MET A 89 -8.95 -11.56 5.48
C MET A 89 -9.99 -10.80 6.33
N VAL A 90 -9.96 -9.46 6.26
CA VAL A 90 -10.94 -8.60 6.94
C VAL A 90 -12.35 -8.86 6.43
N LYS A 91 -12.55 -8.89 5.11
CA LYS A 91 -13.85 -9.13 4.46
C LYS A 91 -14.41 -10.52 4.76
N CYS A 92 -13.61 -11.57 4.62
CA CYS A 92 -14.00 -12.94 4.91
C CYS A 92 -14.47 -13.11 6.37
N ARG A 93 -13.82 -12.41 7.31
CA ARG A 93 -14.11 -12.59 8.74
C ARG A 93 -15.20 -11.68 9.29
N PHE A 94 -15.22 -10.41 8.90
CA PHE A 94 -16.18 -9.42 9.41
C PHE A 94 -17.35 -9.15 8.46
N GLY A 95 -17.41 -9.91 7.36
CA GLY A 95 -18.40 -9.77 6.30
C GLY A 95 -18.04 -8.69 5.29
N ASN A 96 -18.52 -8.89 4.05
CA ASN A 96 -18.18 -8.03 2.91
C ASN A 96 -18.80 -6.64 2.96
N HIS A 97 -19.87 -6.44 3.73
CA HIS A 97 -20.66 -5.20 3.71
C HIS A 97 -20.48 -4.39 5.00
N LEU A 98 -20.41 -3.07 4.84
CA LEU A 98 -20.54 -2.14 5.96
C LEU A 98 -22.00 -2.06 6.39
N ARG A 99 -22.24 -2.14 7.70
CA ARG A 99 -23.60 -2.13 8.25
C ARG A 99 -24.11 -0.70 8.46
N LYS A 100 -23.21 0.28 8.61
CA LYS A 100 -23.59 1.67 8.87
C LYS A 100 -23.93 2.43 7.59
N LYS A 101 -24.92 3.31 7.67
CA LYS A 101 -25.38 4.16 6.55
C LYS A 101 -24.65 5.50 6.45
N LEU A 102 -24.36 6.13 7.59
CA LEU A 102 -23.66 7.42 7.67
C LEU A 102 -22.16 7.26 7.44
N ASP A 103 -21.54 8.14 6.66
CA ASP A 103 -20.16 7.99 6.21
C ASP A 103 -19.14 8.03 7.35
N ALA A 104 -19.29 8.95 8.31
CA ALA A 104 -18.44 8.95 9.52
C ALA A 104 -18.51 7.61 10.28
N ARG A 105 -19.69 6.98 10.34
CA ARG A 105 -19.87 5.68 11.01
C ARG A 105 -19.33 4.52 10.19
N LYS A 106 -19.38 4.60 8.85
CA LYS A 106 -18.73 3.63 7.95
C LYS A 106 -17.22 3.65 8.11
N GLU A 107 -16.65 4.85 8.22
CA GLU A 107 -15.23 5.02 8.47
C GLU A 107 -14.83 4.43 9.82
N THR A 108 -15.56 4.75 10.90
CA THR A 108 -15.32 4.13 12.22
C THR A 108 -15.45 2.61 12.18
N GLU A 109 -16.49 2.07 11.53
CA GLU A 109 -16.66 0.62 11.38
C GLU A 109 -15.46 -0.02 10.66
N THR A 110 -14.98 0.61 9.59
CA THR A 110 -13.83 0.12 8.81
C THR A 110 -12.55 0.12 9.65
N ARG A 111 -12.28 1.23 10.36
CA ARG A 111 -11.13 1.33 11.26
C ARG A 111 -11.16 0.28 12.37
N LEU A 112 -12.33 0.06 13.00
CA LEU A 112 -12.49 -0.96 14.04
C LEU A 112 -12.26 -2.38 13.52
N LYS A 113 -12.70 -2.69 12.28
CA LYS A 113 -12.44 -3.98 11.65
C LYS A 113 -10.94 -4.22 11.42
N LEU A 114 -10.18 -3.18 11.06
CA LEU A 114 -8.72 -3.25 10.92
C LEU A 114 -8.03 -3.48 12.27
N VAL A 115 -8.36 -2.69 13.30
CA VAL A 115 -7.81 -2.87 14.66
C VAL A 115 -8.08 -4.28 15.19
N ALA A 116 -9.30 -4.79 15.01
CA ALA A 116 -9.66 -6.15 15.43
C ALA A 116 -8.96 -7.24 14.61
N HIS A 117 -8.57 -6.97 13.36
CA HIS A 117 -7.72 -7.86 12.59
C HIS A 117 -6.29 -7.89 13.16
N ASP A 118 -5.72 -6.74 13.47
CA ASP A 118 -4.34 -6.61 13.95
C ASP A 118 -4.17 -7.26 15.33
N ILE A 119 -5.10 -7.02 16.27
CA ILE A 119 -5.11 -7.68 17.58
C ILE A 119 -5.11 -9.21 17.43
N ARG A 120 -5.90 -9.76 16.50
CA ARG A 120 -5.92 -11.21 16.25
C ARG A 120 -4.62 -11.72 15.63
N ARG A 121 -4.01 -10.96 14.71
CA ARG A 121 -2.72 -11.33 14.12
C ARG A 121 -1.64 -11.39 15.19
N VAL A 122 -1.61 -10.43 16.11
CA VAL A 122 -0.67 -10.45 17.23
C VAL A 122 -0.93 -11.66 18.13
N GLY A 123 -2.19 -11.88 18.55
CA GLY A 123 -2.52 -13.04 19.38
C GLY A 123 -2.18 -14.38 18.72
N TYR A 124 -2.31 -14.50 17.39
CA TYR A 124 -1.87 -15.69 16.65
C TYR A 124 -0.35 -15.85 16.69
N LEU A 125 0.42 -14.78 16.49
CA LEU A 125 1.89 -14.84 16.53
C LEU A 125 2.40 -15.22 17.92
N GLU A 126 1.78 -14.71 18.98
CA GLU A 126 2.12 -15.04 20.37
C GLU A 126 1.82 -16.51 20.70
N VAL A 127 0.66 -17.03 20.28
CA VAL A 127 0.20 -18.37 20.65
C VAL A 127 0.82 -19.47 19.78
N VAL A 128 0.99 -19.22 18.48
CA VAL A 128 1.38 -20.24 17.49
C VAL A 128 2.80 -20.04 17.00
N GLY A 129 3.30 -18.80 16.98
CA GLY A 129 4.62 -18.49 16.44
C GLY A 129 5.77 -18.63 17.45
N GLU A 130 5.48 -18.72 18.76
CA GLU A 130 6.47 -18.52 19.84
C GLU A 130 7.26 -17.19 19.70
N ILE A 131 6.78 -16.26 18.87
CA ILE A 131 7.40 -14.96 18.62
C ILE A 131 6.91 -14.01 19.71
N GLN A 132 7.82 -13.49 20.51
CA GLN A 132 7.53 -12.40 21.44
C GLN A 132 7.43 -11.08 20.65
N PRO A 133 6.26 -10.42 20.60
CA PRO A 133 6.12 -9.13 19.95
C PRO A 133 6.99 -8.09 20.68
N GLU A 134 7.59 -7.15 19.95
CA GLU A 134 8.53 -6.15 20.48
C GLU A 134 7.90 -5.05 21.36
N TRP A 135 6.68 -5.25 21.87
CA TRP A 135 6.01 -4.30 22.75
C TRP A 135 5.60 -4.96 24.07
N TYR A 136 5.90 -4.27 25.18
CA TYR A 136 5.56 -4.73 26.51
C TYR A 136 4.04 -4.64 26.75
N ARG A 137 3.41 -5.75 27.13
CA ARG A 137 2.15 -5.68 27.86
C ARG A 137 2.43 -5.09 29.23
N LEU A 138 2.05 -3.84 29.44
CA LEU A 138 1.87 -3.31 30.79
C LEU A 138 0.65 -4.01 31.40
N GLY A 139 0.87 -5.14 32.07
CA GLY A 139 -0.15 -5.80 32.89
C GLY A 139 -0.21 -7.31 32.73
N GLY A 140 0.44 -7.98 33.68
CA GLY A 140 0.13 -9.30 34.20
C GLY A 140 0.34 -9.25 35.70
#